data_AF-A0A9E1IWC7-F1
#
_entry.id   AF-A0A9E1IWC7-F1
#
_cell.length_a   1.000
_cell.length_b   1.000
_cell.length_c   1.000
_cell.angle_alpha   90.00
_cell.angle_beta   90.00
_cell.angle_gamma   90.00
#
_symmetry.space_group_name_H-M   'P 1'
#
loop_
_entity.id
_entity.type
_entity.pdbx_description
1 polymer ?
#
loop_
_entity_poly.entity_id
_entity_poly.type
_entity_poly.pdbx_seq_one_letter_code
_entity_poly.pdbx_strand_id
1 'polypeptide(L)'
;MSYLIVACSLNPESRSLVLGRQAEKLLLAVDADVDFMNLRENPLPFCDGDSVYAQPEVISAAERVQKADGILLSVPIYNYDANAAAKNLIELTGKSWEDKVVGFLCAAGGHSSYMSIMSLANSLMLDFRCIVLPRFVYATGESFEGENLTDPEIEKRIQELTSQLIKIALSLKTN
;
A
#
# COMPACT_ATOMS: atom_id res chain seq x y z
N MET A 1 16.40 -6.99 -3.00
CA MET A 1 15.23 -6.18 -3.41
C MET A 1 14.57 -5.71 -2.15
N SER A 2 14.25 -4.42 -2.06
CA SER A 2 13.57 -3.83 -0.91
C SER A 2 12.10 -3.59 -1.26
N TYR A 3 11.18 -3.98 -0.39
CA TYR A 3 9.74 -3.81 -0.58
C TYR A 3 9.18 -2.96 0.55
N LEU A 4 8.32 -2.01 0.21
CA LEU A 4 7.64 -1.18 1.20
C LEU A 4 6.18 -1.60 1.31
N ILE A 5 5.73 -1.89 2.52
CA ILE A 5 4.30 -2.01 2.83
C ILE A 5 3.89 -0.78 3.61
N VAL A 6 2.84 -0.09 3.15
CA VAL A 6 2.26 1.05 3.86
C VAL A 6 0.89 0.67 4.41
N ALA A 7 0.75 0.62 5.73
CA ALA A 7 -0.53 0.56 6.39
C ALA A 7 -1.09 1.98 6.55
N CYS A 8 -2.11 2.31 5.75
CA CYS A 8 -2.60 3.68 5.64
C CYS A 8 -3.71 4.04 6.62
N SER A 9 -4.30 3.05 7.30
CA SER A 9 -5.38 3.32 8.26
C SER A 9 -4.84 3.92 9.55
N LEU A 10 -5.53 4.95 10.05
CA LEU A 10 -5.24 5.54 11.36
C LEU A 10 -6.13 4.95 12.47
N ASN A 11 -7.10 4.10 12.11
CA ASN A 11 -8.01 3.47 13.08
C ASN A 11 -7.23 2.42 13.89
N PRO A 12 -7.37 2.38 15.24
CA PRO A 12 -6.74 1.36 16.05
C PRO A 12 -7.15 -0.08 15.66
N GLU A 13 -8.40 -0.28 15.24
CA GLU A 13 -8.98 -1.55 14.82
C GLU A 13 -9.03 -1.64 13.30
N SER A 14 -7.85 -1.69 12.67
CA SER A 14 -7.74 -1.64 11.21
C SER A 14 -7.65 -3.01 10.54
N ARG A 15 -8.69 -3.37 9.78
CA ARG A 15 -8.66 -4.56 8.90
C ARG A 15 -7.64 -4.44 7.77
N SER A 16 -7.37 -3.24 7.25
CA SER A 16 -6.31 -3.08 6.25
C SER A 16 -4.92 -3.25 6.88
N LEU A 17 -4.72 -2.88 8.14
CA LEU A 17 -3.48 -3.21 8.84
C LEU A 17 -3.26 -4.74 8.88
N VAL A 18 -4.31 -5.52 9.15
CA VAL A 18 -4.25 -7.00 9.12
C VAL A 18 -3.83 -7.53 7.75
N LEU A 19 -4.40 -7.02 6.65
CA LEU A 19 -3.99 -7.40 5.29
C LEU A 19 -2.51 -7.08 5.03
N GLY A 20 -2.06 -5.88 5.45
CA GLY A 20 -0.66 -5.47 5.33
C GLY A 20 0.29 -6.39 6.09
N ARG A 21 -0.05 -6.75 7.34
CA ARG A 21 0.73 -7.69 8.15
C ARG A 21 0.76 -9.10 7.55
N GLN A 22 -0.30 -9.54 6.89
CA GLN A 22 -0.29 -10.82 6.19
C GLN A 22 0.65 -10.78 4.97
N ALA A 23 0.65 -9.69 4.21
CA ALA A 23 1.60 -9.50 3.11
C ALA A 23 3.05 -9.44 3.60
N GLU A 24 3.31 -8.76 4.72
CA GLU A 24 4.63 -8.71 5.38
C GLU A 24 5.14 -10.11 5.71
N LYS A 25 4.33 -10.94 6.37
CA LYS A 25 4.68 -12.34 6.68
C LYS A 25 5.06 -13.12 5.43
N LEU A 26 4.31 -12.96 4.34
CA LEU A 26 4.56 -13.67 3.08
C LEU A 26 5.84 -13.22 2.39
N LEU A 27 6.15 -11.92 2.41
CA LEU A 27 7.41 -11.39 1.86
C LEU A 27 8.61 -11.82 2.71
N LEU A 28 8.50 -11.77 4.04
CA LEU A 28 9.57 -12.22 4.94
C LEU A 28 9.84 -13.73 4.82
N ALA A 29 8.81 -14.54 4.56
CA ALA A 29 8.95 -15.98 4.37
C ALA A 29 9.78 -16.39 3.13
N VAL A 30 10.04 -15.45 2.22
CA VAL A 30 10.91 -15.62 1.05
C VAL A 30 12.18 -14.78 1.13
N ASP A 31 12.59 -14.40 2.35
CA ASP A 31 13.80 -13.63 2.65
C ASP A 31 13.88 -12.27 1.93
N ALA A 32 12.74 -11.65 1.64
CA ALA A 32 12.69 -10.30 1.08
C ALA A 32 13.07 -9.26 2.14
N ASP A 33 13.78 -8.19 1.74
CA ASP A 33 13.97 -7.01 2.59
C ASP A 33 12.66 -6.20 2.61
N VAL A 34 12.00 -6.16 3.77
CA VAL A 34 10.68 -5.53 3.93
C VAL A 34 10.79 -4.35 4.89
N ASP A 35 10.39 -3.18 4.40
CA ASP A 35 10.11 -2.01 5.20
C ASP A 35 8.60 -1.89 5.44
N PHE A 36 8.18 -1.76 6.70
CA PHE A 36 6.78 -1.63 7.09
C PHE A 36 6.50 -0.25 7.67
N MET A 37 5.74 0.57 6.94
CA MET A 37 5.34 1.92 7.36
C MET A 37 3.90 1.92 7.84
N ASN A 38 3.68 2.17 9.12
CA ASN A 38 2.33 2.32 9.67
C ASN A 38 2.05 3.81 9.88
N LEU A 39 1.15 4.41 9.09
CA LEU A 39 0.86 5.85 9.17
C LEU A 39 0.25 6.28 10.53
N ARG A 40 -0.26 5.34 11.32
CA ARG A 40 -0.67 5.60 12.70
C ARG A 40 0.52 5.83 13.64
N GLU A 41 1.61 5.09 13.44
CA GLU A 41 2.84 5.14 14.24
C GLU A 41 3.89 6.08 13.65
N ASN A 42 3.77 6.37 12.35
CA ASN A 42 4.54 7.33 11.58
C ASN A 42 3.59 8.41 11.05
N PRO A 43 3.06 9.29 11.93
CA PRO A 43 2.14 10.34 11.50
C PRO A 43 2.84 11.29 10.53
N LEU A 44 2.08 11.75 9.54
CA LEU A 44 2.52 12.75 8.57
C LEU A 44 1.68 14.01 8.70
N PRO A 45 2.26 15.21 8.48
CA PRO A 45 1.49 16.45 8.38
C PRO A 45 0.53 16.40 7.19
N PHE A 46 -0.46 17.27 7.14
CA PHE A 46 -1.24 17.43 5.91
C PHE A 46 -0.41 18.15 4.84
N CYS A 47 -0.52 17.70 3.59
CA CYS A 47 0.12 18.34 2.47
C CYS A 47 -0.42 19.76 2.28
N ASP A 48 0.46 20.77 2.39
CA ASP A 48 0.15 22.17 2.10
C ASP A 48 0.62 22.60 0.69
N GLY A 49 1.34 21.73 -0.01
CA GLY A 49 1.96 22.03 -1.31
C GLY A 49 3.17 22.97 -1.22
N ASP A 50 3.74 23.20 -0.03
CA ASP A 50 4.80 24.18 0.20
C ASP A 50 5.78 23.74 1.31
N SER A 51 5.62 24.26 2.52
CA SER A 51 6.65 24.18 3.55
C SER A 51 6.78 22.80 4.19
N VAL A 52 5.73 21.98 4.14
CA VAL A 52 5.70 20.69 4.84
C VAL A 52 6.70 19.70 4.26
N TYR A 53 7.12 19.87 3.00
CA TYR A 53 8.07 18.99 2.33
C TYR A 53 9.45 18.96 3.02
N ALA A 54 9.79 19.99 3.79
CA ALA A 54 11.05 20.06 4.54
C ALA A 54 10.99 19.36 5.91
N GLN A 55 9.82 18.87 6.35
CA GLN A 55 9.69 18.22 7.65
C GLN A 55 10.40 16.85 7.67
N PRO A 56 11.13 16.50 8.75
CA PRO A 56 11.90 15.26 8.82
C PRO A 56 11.09 13.98 8.54
N GLU A 57 9.86 13.92 9.02
CA GLU A 57 8.94 12.78 8.79
C GLU A 57 8.53 12.64 7.32
N VAL A 58 8.38 13.76 6.60
CA VAL A 58 8.05 13.77 5.17
C VAL A 58 9.25 13.33 4.35
N ILE A 59 10.45 13.84 4.69
CA ILE A 59 11.70 13.42 4.06
C ILE A 59 11.92 11.92 4.28
N SER A 60 11.76 11.43 5.51
CA SER A 60 11.91 10.01 5.83
C SER A 60 10.89 9.14 5.07
N ALA A 61 9.62 9.57 4.98
CA ALA A 61 8.63 8.84 4.18
C ALA A 61 8.99 8.82 2.68
N ALA A 62 9.47 9.93 2.13
CA ALA A 62 9.91 10.02 0.75
C ALA A 62 11.10 9.09 0.46
N GLU A 63 12.10 9.05 1.35
CA GLU A 63 13.25 8.15 1.25
C GLU A 63 12.85 6.67 1.27
N ARG A 64 11.90 6.30 2.13
CA ARG A 64 11.38 4.91 2.20
C ARG A 64 10.67 4.52 0.90
N VAL A 65 9.84 5.40 0.35
CA VAL A 65 9.19 5.19 -0.96
C VAL A 65 10.24 5.09 -2.06
N GLN A 66 11.23 5.98 -2.07
CA GLN A 66 12.28 6.01 -3.09
C GLN A 66 13.17 4.76 -3.07
N LYS A 67 13.50 4.23 -1.87
CA LYS A 67 14.33 3.02 -1.71
C LYS A 67 13.60 1.75 -2.16
N ALA A 68 12.27 1.73 -2.09
CA ALA A 68 11.49 0.54 -2.41
C ALA A 68 11.52 0.20 -3.91
N ASP A 69 11.68 -1.07 -4.21
CA ASP A 69 11.59 -1.62 -5.57
C ASP A 69 10.15 -2.04 -5.93
N GLY A 70 9.35 -2.34 -4.91
CA GLY A 70 7.92 -2.60 -5.02
C GLY A 70 7.19 -2.14 -3.77
N ILE A 71 5.97 -1.63 -3.94
CA ILE A 71 5.19 -1.01 -2.87
C ILE A 71 3.81 -1.68 -2.79
N LEU A 72 3.38 -2.04 -1.58
CA LEU A 72 2.00 -2.42 -1.29
C LEU A 72 1.34 -1.33 -0.44
N LEU A 73 0.29 -0.73 -0.98
CA LEU A 73 -0.58 0.18 -0.24
C LEU A 73 -1.72 -0.62 0.39
N SER A 74 -1.72 -0.71 1.72
CA SER A 74 -2.81 -1.31 2.49
C SER A 74 -3.77 -0.27 3.03
N VAL A 75 -4.92 -0.17 2.39
CA VAL A 75 -5.86 0.95 2.53
C VAL A 75 -7.23 0.48 3.00
N PRO A 76 -7.84 1.15 3.99
CA PRO A 76 -9.28 1.06 4.17
C PRO A 76 -9.97 1.87 3.06
N ILE A 77 -11.09 1.35 2.56
CA ILE A 77 -11.94 2.05 1.59
C ILE A 77 -12.94 2.92 2.33
N TYR A 78 -12.85 4.23 2.12
CA TYR A 78 -13.77 5.23 2.67
C TYR A 78 -14.32 6.09 1.54
N ASN A 79 -15.62 6.36 1.55
CA ASN A 79 -16.30 7.18 0.55
C ASN A 79 -15.97 6.79 -0.91
N TYR A 80 -16.00 5.49 -1.21
CA TYR A 80 -15.69 4.94 -2.54
C TYR A 80 -14.27 5.25 -3.06
N ASP A 81 -13.29 5.50 -2.17
CA ASP A 81 -11.88 5.66 -2.55
C ASP A 81 -10.95 5.14 -1.44
N ALA A 82 -9.64 5.17 -1.68
CA ALA A 82 -8.64 5.00 -0.63
C ALA A 82 -8.78 6.11 0.43
N ASN A 83 -8.38 5.80 1.67
CA ASN A 83 -8.50 6.78 2.75
C ASN A 83 -7.57 7.99 2.55
N ALA A 84 -7.96 9.13 3.14
CA ALA A 84 -7.24 10.40 3.01
C ALA A 84 -5.75 10.32 3.36
N ALA A 85 -5.36 9.51 4.35
CA ALA A 85 -3.95 9.39 4.74
C ALA A 85 -3.09 8.76 3.63
N ALA A 86 -3.64 7.82 2.84
CA ALA A 86 -2.95 7.26 1.68
C ALA A 86 -2.69 8.33 0.61
N LYS A 87 -3.71 9.15 0.30
CA LYS A 87 -3.57 10.24 -0.67
C LYS A 87 -2.58 11.31 -0.17
N ASN A 88 -2.67 11.66 1.10
CA ASN A 88 -1.77 12.62 1.74
C ASN A 88 -0.30 12.16 1.67
N LEU A 89 -0.02 10.88 1.97
CA LEU A 89 1.32 10.31 1.80
C LEU A 89 1.82 10.51 0.36
N ILE A 90 0.99 10.21 -0.64
CA ILE A 90 1.37 10.32 -2.05
C ILE A 90 1.64 11.78 -2.43
N GLU A 91 0.80 12.73 -1.98
CA GLU A 91 1.01 14.16 -2.24
C GLU A 91 2.29 14.72 -1.60
N LEU A 92 2.65 14.21 -0.42
CA LEU A 92 3.87 14.57 0.28
C LEU A 92 5.14 13.98 -0.35
N THR A 93 5.03 12.81 -0.98
CA THR A 93 6.19 12.03 -1.43
C THR A 93 6.31 11.92 -2.95
N GLY A 94 5.38 12.52 -3.71
CA GLY A 94 5.23 12.53 -5.17
C GLY A 94 6.36 11.93 -6.01
N LYS A 95 7.45 12.69 -6.24
CA LYS A 95 8.58 12.27 -7.10
C LYS A 95 9.18 10.91 -6.74
N SER A 96 9.09 10.50 -5.48
CA SER A 96 9.62 9.22 -5.00
C SER A 96 8.88 8.01 -5.58
N TRP A 97 7.67 8.23 -6.10
CA TRP A 97 6.82 7.21 -6.72
C TRP A 97 7.17 6.92 -8.18
N GLU A 98 8.06 7.70 -8.80
CA GLU A 98 8.41 7.52 -10.21
C GLU A 98 8.83 6.07 -10.52
N ASP A 99 8.18 5.48 -11.54
CA ASP A 99 8.42 4.13 -12.06
C ASP A 99 8.29 2.98 -11.03
N LYS A 100 7.65 3.22 -9.87
CA LYS A 100 7.47 2.18 -8.85
C LYS A 100 6.44 1.12 -9.26
N VAL A 101 6.70 -0.14 -8.88
CA VAL A 101 5.70 -1.20 -8.95
C VAL A 101 4.77 -1.09 -7.75
N VAL A 102 3.46 -0.95 -7.98
CA VAL A 102 2.48 -0.71 -6.90
C VAL A 102 1.38 -1.75 -6.92
N GLY A 103 1.10 -2.36 -5.76
CA GLY A 103 -0.05 -3.22 -5.51
C GLY A 103 -0.94 -2.66 -4.39
N PHE A 104 -2.19 -3.12 -4.34
CA PHE A 104 -3.18 -2.64 -3.37
C PHE A 104 -3.80 -3.78 -2.56
N LEU A 105 -3.93 -3.53 -1.25
CA LEU A 105 -4.64 -4.36 -0.29
C LEU A 105 -5.79 -3.51 0.28
N CYS A 106 -7.01 -3.78 -0.14
CA CYS A 106 -8.18 -2.96 0.17
C CYS A 106 -9.07 -3.65 1.21
N ALA A 107 -9.36 -2.98 2.33
CA ALA A 107 -10.36 -3.42 3.29
C ALA A 107 -11.59 -2.48 3.24
N ALA A 108 -12.77 -3.03 2.96
CA ALA A 108 -13.99 -2.24 2.77
C ALA A 108 -15.14 -2.67 3.68
N GLY A 109 -16.11 -1.78 3.85
CA GLY A 109 -17.35 -2.08 4.58
C GLY A 109 -18.31 -3.02 3.82
N GLY A 110 -18.19 -3.11 2.49
CA GLY A 110 -19.04 -3.95 1.66
C GLY A 110 -18.51 -4.15 0.24
N HIS A 111 -19.20 -4.98 -0.53
CA HIS A 111 -18.74 -5.42 -1.86
C HIS A 111 -18.95 -4.37 -2.98
N SER A 112 -19.92 -3.45 -2.82
CA SER A 112 -20.31 -2.50 -3.87
C SER A 112 -19.23 -1.50 -4.27
N SER A 113 -18.20 -1.32 -3.44
CA SER A 113 -17.05 -0.43 -3.71
C SER A 113 -15.82 -1.16 -4.25
N TYR A 114 -15.96 -2.35 -4.84
CA TYR A 114 -14.84 -3.14 -5.35
C TYR A 114 -13.89 -2.33 -6.27
N MET A 115 -14.42 -1.48 -7.14
CA MET A 115 -13.63 -0.66 -8.07
C MET A 115 -13.17 0.69 -7.51
N SER A 116 -13.38 0.97 -6.22
CA SER A 116 -13.04 2.26 -5.58
C SER A 116 -11.58 2.66 -5.71
N ILE A 117 -10.66 1.69 -5.67
CA ILE A 117 -9.21 1.96 -5.70
C ILE A 117 -8.70 2.45 -7.06
N MET A 118 -9.51 2.33 -8.12
CA MET A 118 -9.10 2.66 -9.49
C MET A 118 -8.77 4.15 -9.67
N SER A 119 -9.40 5.05 -8.93
CA SER A 119 -9.09 6.49 -8.94
C SER A 119 -7.64 6.76 -8.55
N LEU A 120 -7.22 6.22 -7.39
CA LEU A 120 -5.85 6.34 -6.90
C LEU A 120 -4.85 5.61 -7.81
N ALA A 121 -5.19 4.39 -8.24
CA ALA A 121 -4.36 3.60 -9.15
C ALA A 121 -4.08 4.34 -10.47
N ASN A 122 -5.12 4.93 -11.07
CA ASN A 122 -4.98 5.73 -12.29
C ASN A 122 -4.11 6.97 -12.05
N SER A 123 -4.26 7.63 -10.91
CA SER A 123 -3.45 8.79 -10.56
C SER A 123 -1.96 8.43 -10.48
N LEU A 124 -1.63 7.35 -9.77
CA LEU A 124 -0.24 6.86 -9.67
C LEU A 124 0.35 6.47 -11.03
N MET A 125 -0.43 5.74 -11.84
CA MET A 125 -0.01 5.30 -13.18
C MET A 125 0.22 6.49 -14.14
N LEU A 126 -0.65 7.50 -14.10
CA LEU A 126 -0.60 8.62 -15.04
C LEU A 126 0.41 9.69 -14.64
N ASP A 127 0.49 10.02 -13.36
CA ASP A 127 1.32 11.11 -12.85
C ASP A 127 2.78 10.66 -12.65
N PHE A 128 2.97 9.51 -11.99
CA PHE A 128 4.30 9.01 -11.62
C PHE A 128 4.77 7.80 -12.44
N ARG A 129 4.02 7.40 -13.47
CA ARG A 129 4.37 6.23 -14.31
C ARG A 129 4.52 4.93 -13.51
N CYS A 130 3.85 4.85 -12.35
CA CYS A 130 3.83 3.64 -11.56
C CYS A 130 3.29 2.47 -12.39
N ILE A 131 3.94 1.32 -12.26
CA ILE A 131 3.47 0.06 -12.81
C ILE A 131 2.52 -0.54 -11.80
N VAL A 132 1.24 -0.26 -11.99
CA VAL A 132 0.17 -0.81 -11.15
C VAL A 132 -0.05 -2.28 -11.49
N LEU A 133 0.03 -3.15 -10.49
CA LEU A 133 -0.28 -4.56 -10.65
C LEU A 133 -1.77 -4.74 -11.00
N PRO A 134 -2.10 -5.51 -12.06
CA PRO A 134 -3.48 -5.66 -12.55
C PRO A 134 -4.37 -6.53 -11.63
N ARG A 135 -3.85 -6.94 -10.46
CA ARG A 135 -4.56 -7.68 -9.42
C ARG A 135 -4.40 -6.90 -8.12
N PHE A 136 -5.52 -6.57 -7.47
CA PHE A 136 -5.54 -6.04 -6.10
C PHE A 136 -6.35 -6.97 -5.21
N VAL A 137 -6.05 -6.97 -3.92
CA VAL A 137 -6.82 -7.71 -2.92
C VAL A 137 -7.94 -6.80 -2.42
N TYR A 138 -9.15 -7.34 -2.33
CA TYR A 138 -10.29 -6.63 -1.76
C TYR A 138 -11.00 -7.56 -0.79
N ALA A 139 -11.03 -7.17 0.49
CA ALA A 139 -11.65 -7.92 1.56
C ALA A 139 -12.74 -7.07 2.24
N THR A 140 -13.81 -7.72 2.67
CA THR A 140 -14.88 -7.11 3.46
C THR A 140 -14.81 -7.62 4.90
N GLY A 141 -15.69 -7.12 5.77
CA GLY A 141 -15.69 -7.52 7.18
C GLY A 141 -15.87 -9.01 7.44
N GLU A 142 -16.49 -9.74 6.50
CA GLU A 142 -16.73 -11.19 6.59
C GLU A 142 -15.44 -12.02 6.52
N SER A 143 -14.35 -11.44 5.98
CA SER A 143 -13.07 -12.12 5.87
C SER A 143 -12.24 -12.12 7.17
N PHE A 144 -12.75 -11.53 8.26
CA PHE A 144 -11.99 -11.28 9.48
C PHE A 144 -12.74 -11.72 10.75
N GLU A 145 -11.99 -12.24 11.71
CA GLU A 145 -12.41 -12.45 13.10
C GLU A 145 -11.48 -11.66 14.04
N GLY A 146 -11.95 -10.47 14.46
CA GLY A 146 -11.11 -9.52 15.19
C GLY A 146 -9.93 -9.06 14.33
N GLU A 147 -8.71 -9.30 14.82
CA GLU A 147 -7.46 -8.97 14.11
C GLU A 147 -6.94 -10.13 13.25
N ASN A 148 -7.71 -11.22 13.10
CA ASN A 148 -7.32 -12.37 12.30
C ASN A 148 -8.01 -12.36 10.94
N LEU A 149 -7.23 -12.55 9.88
CA LEU A 149 -7.76 -12.89 8.56
C LEU A 149 -8.13 -14.37 8.55
N THR A 150 -9.40 -14.70 8.32
CA THR A 150 -9.92 -16.08 8.38
C THR A 150 -10.36 -16.63 7.04
N ASP A 151 -10.45 -15.77 6.01
CA ASP A 151 -10.84 -16.17 4.66
C ASP A 151 -9.64 -16.71 3.86
N PRO A 152 -9.60 -18.01 3.55
CA PRO A 152 -8.48 -18.63 2.83
C PRO A 152 -8.36 -18.15 1.38
N GLU A 153 -9.45 -17.68 0.75
CA GLU A 153 -9.40 -17.13 -0.60
C GLU A 153 -8.73 -15.75 -0.59
N ILE A 154 -8.98 -14.93 0.44
CA ILE A 154 -8.26 -13.65 0.60
C ILE A 154 -6.78 -13.92 0.88
N GLU A 155 -6.45 -14.87 1.74
CA GLU A 155 -5.05 -15.24 2.00
C GLU A 155 -4.32 -15.66 0.72
N LYS A 156 -4.94 -16.52 -0.08
CA LYS A 156 -4.41 -16.94 -1.39
C LYS A 156 -4.20 -15.74 -2.32
N ARG A 157 -5.13 -14.79 -2.38
CA ARG A 157 -4.98 -13.59 -3.22
C ARG A 157 -3.84 -12.69 -2.75
N ILE A 158 -3.58 -12.59 -1.44
CA ILE A 158 -2.41 -11.86 -0.91
C ILE A 158 -1.12 -12.58 -1.33
N GLN A 159 -1.09 -13.92 -1.27
CA GLN A 159 0.05 -14.71 -1.74
C GLN A 159 0.33 -14.50 -3.25
N GLU A 160 -0.71 -14.48 -4.07
CA GLU A 160 -0.59 -14.23 -5.50
C GLU A 160 -0.11 -12.79 -5.79
N LEU A 161 -0.64 -11.81 -5.05
CA LEU A 161 -0.24 -10.40 -5.18
C LEU A 161 1.23 -10.19 -4.80
N THR A 162 1.66 -10.71 -3.65
CA THR A 162 3.06 -10.62 -3.20
C THR A 162 4.01 -11.32 -4.16
N SER A 163 3.63 -12.49 -4.67
CA SER A 163 4.39 -13.20 -5.71
C SER A 163 4.51 -12.40 -7.01
N GLN A 164 3.42 -11.75 -7.46
CA GLN A 164 3.44 -10.87 -8.63
C GLN A 164 4.31 -9.64 -8.41
N LEU A 165 4.22 -9.00 -7.24
CA LEU A 165 5.05 -7.85 -6.88
C LEU A 165 6.53 -8.20 -6.99
N ILE A 166 6.94 -9.32 -6.40
CA ILE A 166 8.33 -9.80 -6.46
C ILE A 166 8.75 -10.02 -7.91
N LYS A 167 7.95 -10.78 -8.68
CA LYS A 167 8.26 -11.13 -10.07
C LYS A 167 8.44 -9.90 -10.95
N ILE A 168 7.52 -8.94 -10.88
CA ILE A 168 7.55 -7.73 -11.70
C ILE A 168 8.68 -6.79 -11.27
N ALA A 169 8.84 -6.53 -9.97
CA ALA A 169 9.92 -5.69 -9.46
C ALA A 169 11.30 -6.22 -9.84
N LEU A 170 11.52 -7.54 -9.75
CA LEU A 170 12.76 -8.18 -10.20
C LEU A 170 13.00 -8.01 -11.71
N SER A 171 11.95 -8.21 -12.51
CA SER A 171 12.05 -8.12 -13.97
C SER A 171 12.47 -6.72 -14.44
N LEU A 172 12.04 -5.67 -13.73
CA LEU A 172 12.31 -4.28 -14.09
C LEU A 172 13.70 -3.79 -13.66
N LYS A 173 14.32 -4.43 -12.67
CA LYS A 173 15.69 -4.11 -12.23
C LYS A 173 16.80 -4.61 -13.14
N THR A 174 16.47 -5.48 -14.11
CA THR A 174 17.48 -6.21 -14.89
C THR A 174 17.91 -5.47 -16.16
N ASN A 175 17.86 -4.14 -16.17
CA ASN A 175 18.37 -3.29 -17.26
C ASN A 175 19.50 -2.39 -16.77
#